data_AF-A0A484IG81-F1
#
_entry.id   AF-A0A484IG81-F1
#
_cell.length_a   1.000
_cell.length_b   1.000
_cell.length_c   1.000
_cell.angle_alpha   90.00
_cell.angle_beta   90.00
_cell.angle_gamma   90.00
#
_symmetry.space_group_name_H-M   'P 1'
#
loop_
_entity.id
_entity.type
_entity.pdbx_description
1 polymer ?
#
loop_
_entity_poly.entity_id
_entity_poly.type
_entity_poly.pdbx_seq_one_letter_code
_entity_poly.pdbx_strand_id
1 'polypeptide(L)'
;MQNFKNVAESNFKDCKIKKVLYTNKVVGNTIQNNFKISNSSSSSSNQQDELDVIEIHAPELIVEKFTGKHYSFACSLAVRLIPYYGTIQFAYVEKPNEGGDVVILVVYYSKSNNTIDENTKNQMMFYHSQQSLDLKYLTLEEIIHAAAAAKE
;
A
#
# COMPACT_ATOMS: atom_id res chain seq x y z
N MET A 1 17.47 -8.04 2.63
CA MET A 1 16.56 -7.50 1.61
C MET A 1 15.40 -8.48 1.49
N GLN A 2 14.19 -8.05 1.82
CA GLN A 2 13.05 -8.96 1.92
C GLN A 2 12.51 -9.33 0.54
N ASN A 3 12.10 -10.59 0.38
CA ASN A 3 11.49 -11.04 -0.86
C ASN A 3 10.03 -10.62 -0.90
N PHE A 4 9.78 -9.39 -1.34
CA PHE A 4 8.46 -8.76 -1.43
C PHE A 4 7.48 -9.59 -2.27
N LYS A 5 7.98 -10.34 -3.26
CA LYS A 5 7.19 -11.31 -4.04
C LYS A 5 6.60 -12.40 -3.13
N ASN A 6 7.39 -12.99 -2.24
CA ASN A 6 6.91 -14.04 -1.34
C ASN A 6 5.86 -13.51 -0.36
N VAL A 7 6.04 -12.28 0.14
CA VAL A 7 5.03 -11.63 0.99
C VAL A 7 3.73 -11.45 0.21
N ALA A 8 3.80 -10.88 -0.98
CA ALA A 8 2.63 -10.64 -1.82
C ALA A 8 1.91 -11.96 -2.22
N GLU A 9 2.63 -13.00 -2.66
CA GLU A 9 2.06 -14.31 -3.02
C GLU A 9 1.40 -15.02 -1.83
N SER A 10 1.96 -14.90 -0.63
CA SER A 10 1.38 -15.53 0.57
C SER A 10 0.04 -14.93 1.01
N ASN A 11 -0.29 -13.71 0.55
CA ASN A 11 -1.47 -12.97 0.99
C ASN A 11 -2.65 -13.04 0.04
N PHE A 12 -2.49 -13.65 -1.13
CA PHE A 12 -3.57 -13.93 -2.06
C PHE A 12 -3.43 -15.38 -2.55
N LYS A 13 -4.21 -16.29 -1.97
CA LYS A 13 -4.22 -17.68 -2.45
C LYS A 13 -4.82 -17.78 -3.86
N ASP A 14 -5.68 -16.83 -4.22
CA ASP A 14 -6.39 -16.78 -5.51
C ASP A 14 -5.79 -15.81 -6.53
N CYS A 15 -4.69 -15.10 -6.23
CA CYS A 15 -3.97 -14.30 -7.23
C CYS A 15 -2.62 -14.94 -7.51
N LYS A 16 -2.42 -15.27 -8.78
CA LYS A 16 -1.09 -15.60 -9.26
C LYS A 16 -0.40 -14.30 -9.61
N ILE A 17 0.67 -13.94 -8.88
CA ILE A 17 1.58 -12.87 -9.30
C ILE A 17 2.29 -13.36 -10.57
N LYS A 18 1.72 -13.02 -11.73
CA LYS A 18 2.24 -13.51 -13.02
C LYS A 18 3.64 -12.99 -13.30
N LYS A 19 3.93 -11.75 -12.90
CA LYS A 19 5.21 -11.11 -13.17
C LYS A 19 5.43 -9.92 -12.22
N VAL A 20 6.61 -9.84 -11.63
CA VAL A 20 7.09 -8.58 -11.06
C VAL A 20 7.79 -7.85 -12.20
N LEU A 21 7.29 -6.69 -12.63
CA LEU A 21 7.85 -5.98 -13.78
C LEU A 21 9.19 -5.32 -13.44
N TYR A 22 9.30 -4.80 -12.22
CA TYR A 22 10.53 -4.27 -11.65
C TYR A 22 10.57 -4.60 -10.16
N THR A 23 11.65 -5.27 -9.73
CA THR A 23 12.03 -5.39 -8.32
C THR A 23 13.17 -4.43 -8.03
N ASN A 24 13.04 -3.62 -6.98
CA ASN A 24 14.14 -2.86 -6.41
C ASN A 24 14.82 -1.86 -7.35
N LYS A 25 14.05 -1.09 -8.14
CA LYS A 25 14.63 0.07 -8.80
C LYS A 25 14.87 1.14 -7.73
N VAL A 26 16.13 1.32 -7.33
CA VAL A 26 16.54 2.28 -6.31
C VAL A 26 16.90 3.61 -6.98
N VAL A 27 16.29 4.70 -6.52
CA VAL A 27 16.61 6.08 -6.92
C VAL A 27 16.71 6.92 -5.65
N GLY A 28 17.93 7.25 -5.21
CA GLY A 28 18.16 7.90 -3.92
C GLY A 28 17.64 7.04 -2.77
N ASN A 29 16.72 7.58 -1.98
CA ASN A 29 16.08 6.87 -0.86
C ASN A 29 14.76 6.18 -1.26
N THR A 30 14.42 6.16 -2.54
CA THR A 30 13.18 5.58 -3.06
C THR A 30 13.46 4.21 -3.68
N ILE A 31 12.65 3.22 -3.33
CA ILE A 31 12.62 1.89 -3.93
C ILE A 31 11.29 1.73 -4.65
N GLN A 32 11.34 1.46 -5.95
CA GLN A 32 10.13 1.22 -6.76
C GLN A 32 9.97 -0.28 -7.03
N ASN A 33 8.78 -0.80 -6.76
CA ASN A 33 8.36 -2.17 -7.04
C ASN A 33 7.03 -2.16 -7.83
N ASN A 34 7.00 -2.77 -9.01
CA ASN A 34 5.76 -2.89 -9.81
C ASN A 34 5.33 -4.36 -9.89
N PHE A 35 4.09 -4.64 -9.51
CA PHE A 35 3.49 -5.96 -9.50
C PHE A 35 2.40 -6.08 -10.58
N LYS A 36 2.53 -7.07 -11.46
CA LYS A 36 1.40 -7.55 -12.27
C LYS A 36 0.67 -8.65 -11.52
N ILE A 37 -0.55 -8.34 -11.13
CA ILE A 37 -1.45 -9.24 -10.43
C ILE A 37 -2.43 -9.78 -11.46
N SER A 38 -2.69 -11.08 -11.46
CA SER A 38 -3.82 -11.62 -12.20
C SER A 38 -4.67 -12.44 -11.26
N ASN A 39 -5.95 -12.08 -11.20
CA ASN A 39 -6.93 -12.81 -10.42
C ASN A 39 -7.23 -14.15 -11.09
N SER A 40 -7.19 -15.25 -10.34
CA SER A 40 -7.42 -16.60 -10.89
C SER A 40 -8.90 -16.92 -11.10
N SER A 41 -9.79 -16.09 -10.55
CA SER A 41 -11.21 -16.38 -10.36
C SER A 41 -12.14 -15.89 -11.49
N SER A 42 -11.64 -15.15 -12.49
CA SER A 42 -12.47 -14.75 -13.64
C SER A 42 -12.22 -15.65 -14.85
N SER A 43 -13.13 -16.61 -15.05
CA SER A 43 -13.25 -17.47 -16.23
C SER A 43 -13.69 -16.74 -17.52
N SER A 44 -13.40 -15.43 -17.63
CA SER A 44 -13.67 -14.65 -18.84
C SER A 44 -12.70 -13.47 -18.98
N SER A 45 -11.82 -13.60 -19.96
CA SER A 45 -10.92 -12.58 -20.53
C SER A 45 -9.68 -12.18 -19.70
N ASN A 46 -8.58 -11.94 -20.43
CA ASN A 46 -7.23 -11.61 -19.99
C ASN A 46 -7.10 -10.25 -19.26
N GLN A 47 -7.93 -9.95 -18.26
CA GLN A 47 -7.74 -8.74 -17.46
C GLN A 47 -6.60 -8.98 -16.46
N GLN A 48 -5.43 -8.44 -16.80
CA GLN A 48 -4.31 -8.31 -15.88
C GLN A 48 -4.51 -7.00 -15.14
N ASP A 49 -4.52 -7.04 -13.81
CA ASP A 49 -4.57 -5.84 -12.98
C ASP A 49 -3.15 -5.52 -12.50
N GLU A 50 -2.79 -4.24 -12.54
CA GLU A 50 -1.46 -3.79 -12.12
C GLU A 50 -1.58 -3.11 -10.75
N LEU A 51 -0.66 -3.45 -9.85
CA LEU A 51 -0.45 -2.73 -8.60
C LEU A 51 0.98 -2.21 -8.57
N ASP A 52 1.11 -0.90 -8.59
CA ASP A 52 2.36 -0.19 -8.38
C ASP A 52 2.58 0.06 -6.89
N VAL A 53 3.78 -0.25 -6.39
CA VAL A 53 4.20 0.04 -5.02
C VAL A 53 5.48 0.87 -5.05
N ILE A 54 5.40 2.10 -4.56
CA ILE A 54 6.55 2.98 -4.41
C ILE A 54 6.86 3.11 -2.93
N GLU A 55 8.04 2.66 -2.52
CA GLU A 55 8.53 2.73 -1.15
C GLU A 55 9.57 3.86 -1.04
N ILE A 56 9.47 4.69 -0.01
CA ILE A 56 10.40 5.79 0.27
C ILE A 56 10.91 5.63 1.69
N HIS A 57 12.22 5.51 1.84
CA HIS A 57 12.87 5.46 3.15
C HIS A 57 13.28 6.86 3.61
N ALA A 58 12.65 7.34 4.68
CA ALA A 58 13.17 8.43 5.47
C ALA A 58 13.89 7.88 6.73
N PRO A 59 14.68 8.71 7.44
CA PRO A 59 15.43 8.26 8.63
C PRO A 59 14.55 7.55 9.66
N GLU A 60 13.39 8.11 10.00
CA GLU A 60 12.49 7.59 11.05
C GLU A 60 11.16 7.04 10.51
N LEU A 61 10.94 7.13 9.20
CA LEU A 61 9.66 6.87 8.57
C LEU A 61 9.84 6.11 7.27
N ILE A 62 8.94 5.17 6.98
CA ILE A 62 8.84 4.52 5.66
C ILE A 62 7.49 4.91 5.08
N VAL A 63 7.47 5.30 3.81
CA VAL A 63 6.23 5.64 3.11
C VAL A 63 6.04 4.66 1.96
N GLU A 64 4.88 4.03 1.89
CA GLU A 64 4.48 3.20 0.75
C GLU A 64 3.27 3.81 0.05
N LYS A 65 3.39 4.00 -1.26
CA LYS A 65 2.28 4.38 -2.14
C LYS A 65 1.92 3.20 -3.01
N PHE A 66 0.70 2.70 -2.81
CA PHE A 66 0.06 1.66 -3.60
C PHE A 66 -0.87 2.32 -4.63
N THR A 67 -0.76 1.95 -5.90
CA THR A 67 -1.63 2.46 -6.97
C THR A 67 -2.16 1.28 -7.78
N GLY A 68 -3.48 1.11 -7.84
CA GLY A 68 -4.10 0.02 -8.61
C GLY A 68 -5.59 -0.17 -8.28
N LYS A 69 -6.22 -1.20 -8.85
CA LYS A 69 -7.67 -1.45 -8.69
C LYS A 69 -8.03 -2.30 -7.45
N HIS A 70 -7.05 -2.98 -6.84
CA HIS A 70 -7.28 -3.90 -5.73
C HIS A 70 -6.99 -3.27 -4.37
N TYR A 71 -7.91 -2.42 -3.89
CA TYR A 71 -7.78 -1.73 -2.60
C TYR A 71 -7.57 -2.70 -1.42
N SER A 72 -8.41 -3.73 -1.28
CA SER A 72 -8.30 -4.71 -0.19
C SER A 72 -6.94 -5.42 -0.18
N PHE A 73 -6.37 -5.68 -1.37
CA PHE A 73 -5.04 -6.27 -1.48
C PHE A 73 -3.95 -5.29 -1.01
N ALA A 74 -4.01 -4.03 -1.43
CA ALA A 74 -3.08 -3.00 -0.97
C ALA A 74 -3.11 -2.88 0.57
N CYS A 75 -4.30 -2.88 1.18
CA CYS A 75 -4.45 -2.92 2.64
C CYS A 75 -3.85 -4.19 3.27
N SER A 76 -4.08 -5.36 2.68
CA SER A 76 -3.54 -6.63 3.17
C SER A 76 -2.01 -6.65 3.16
N LEU A 77 -1.41 -6.17 2.06
CA LEU A 77 0.03 -6.04 1.94
C LEU A 77 0.58 -5.06 2.98
N ALA A 78 -0.07 -3.90 3.16
CA ALA A 78 0.35 -2.91 4.14
C ALA A 78 0.37 -3.44 5.58
N VAL A 79 -0.70 -4.14 6.00
CA VAL A 79 -0.78 -4.76 7.34
C VAL A 79 0.33 -5.80 7.54
N ARG A 80 0.70 -6.53 6.49
CA ARG A 80 1.74 -7.56 6.55
C ARG A 80 3.15 -7.03 6.62
N LEU A 81 3.35 -5.76 6.28
CA LEU A 81 4.63 -5.09 6.34
C LEU A 81 4.92 -4.51 7.74
N ILE A 82 3.93 -4.48 8.63
CA ILE A 82 4.08 -4.01 10.02
C ILE A 82 5.26 -4.67 10.76
N PRO A 83 5.45 -6.01 10.73
CA PRO A 83 6.57 -6.65 11.41
C PRO A 83 7.95 -6.25 10.87
N TYR A 84 8.01 -5.63 9.70
CA TYR A 84 9.24 -5.29 8.98
C TYR A 84 9.54 -3.78 9.02
N TYR A 85 8.50 -2.95 8.91
CA TYR A 85 8.62 -1.50 8.81
C TYR A 85 8.20 -0.77 10.10
N GLY A 86 7.53 -1.47 11.02
CA GLY A 86 6.99 -0.92 12.25
C GLY A 86 5.50 -0.61 12.14
N THR A 87 4.97 0.15 13.10
CA THR A 87 3.53 0.40 13.18
C THR A 87 3.08 1.36 12.09
N ILE A 88 1.89 1.11 11.52
CA ILE A 88 1.24 2.09 10.63
C ILE A 88 0.92 3.33 11.46
N GLN A 89 1.68 4.39 11.19
CA GLN A 89 1.57 5.69 11.83
C GLN A 89 0.37 6.47 11.31
N PHE A 90 0.10 6.33 10.00
CA PHE A 90 -0.89 7.12 9.28
C PHE A 90 -1.15 6.53 7.89
N ALA A 91 -2.38 6.63 7.38
CA ALA A 91 -2.70 6.26 6.00
C ALA A 91 -3.87 7.08 5.45
N TYR A 92 -3.90 7.21 4.12
CA TYR A 92 -5.02 7.82 3.40
C TYR A 92 -5.20 7.20 2.03
N VAL A 93 -6.39 7.40 1.47
CA VAL A 93 -6.65 7.20 0.05
C VAL A 93 -6.87 8.54 -0.63
N GLU A 94 -6.26 8.71 -1.80
CA GLU A 94 -6.63 9.79 -2.72
C GLU A 94 -7.94 9.34 -3.40
N LYS A 95 -9.00 10.17 -3.36
CA LYS A 95 -10.22 9.81 -4.10
C LYS A 95 -9.88 9.76 -5.59
N PRO A 96 -10.32 8.71 -6.32
CA PRO A 96 -10.17 8.72 -7.76
C PRO A 96 -10.90 9.93 -8.34
N ASN A 97 -10.22 10.68 -9.22
CA ASN A 97 -10.89 11.68 -10.04
C ASN A 97 -12.06 11.01 -10.76
N GLU A 98 -13.19 11.72 -10.86
CA GLU A 98 -14.45 11.22 -11.43
C GLU A 98 -14.19 10.41 -12.72
N GLY A 99 -14.34 9.08 -12.64
CA GLY A 99 -14.15 8.14 -13.75
C GLY A 99 -13.02 7.11 -13.61
N GLY A 100 -12.25 7.10 -12.51
CA GLY A 100 -11.17 6.12 -12.31
C GLY A 100 -11.50 4.96 -11.36
N ASP A 101 -11.36 3.71 -11.82
CA ASP A 101 -11.36 2.50 -10.96
C ASP A 101 -10.05 2.33 -10.14
N VAL A 102 -9.11 3.27 -10.26
CA VAL A 102 -7.77 3.17 -9.66
C VAL A 102 -7.77 3.84 -8.30
N VAL A 103 -7.42 3.08 -7.27
CA VAL A 103 -7.23 3.55 -5.90
C VAL A 103 -5.75 3.84 -5.68
N ILE A 104 -5.48 4.98 -5.04
CA ILE A 104 -4.16 5.32 -4.53
C ILE A 104 -4.24 5.28 -3.01
N LEU A 105 -3.59 4.29 -2.40
CA LEU A 105 -3.43 4.16 -0.95
C LEU A 105 -2.01 4.56 -0.58
N VAL A 106 -1.85 5.49 0.35
CA VAL A 106 -0.55 5.88 0.90
C VAL A 106 -0.50 5.52 2.37
N VAL A 107 0.55 4.80 2.78
CA VAL A 107 0.75 4.29 4.14
C VAL A 107 2.09 4.76 4.66
N TYR A 108 2.09 5.26 5.89
CA TYR A 108 3.27 5.71 6.60
C TYR A 108 3.53 4.76 7.76
N TYR A 109 4.72 4.18 7.81
CA TYR A 109 5.19 3.34 8.91
C TYR A 109 6.21 4.09 9.74
N SER A 110 6.06 4.01 11.06
CA SER A 110 7.06 4.53 12.00
C SER A 110 7.95 3.40 12.49
N LYS A 111 9.26 3.59 12.38
CA LYS A 111 10.27 2.64 12.87
C LYS A 111 10.45 2.72 14.39
N SER A 112 10.11 3.86 14.99
CA SER A 112 10.59 4.24 16.32
C SER A 112 9.66 3.84 17.46
N ASN A 113 8.41 3.42 17.20
CA ASN A 113 7.48 3.03 18.26
C ASN A 113 6.44 2.00 17.79
N ASN A 114 6.08 1.07 18.69
CA ASN A 114 4.91 0.18 18.52
C ASN A 114 3.56 0.92 18.75
N THR A 115 3.61 2.25 18.79
CA THR A 115 2.48 3.13 19.10
C THR A 115 2.47 4.30 18.12
N ILE A 116 1.27 4.80 17.82
CA ILE A 116 1.08 5.96 16.96
C ILE A 116 1.61 7.21 17.66
N ASP A 117 2.65 7.85 17.10
CA ASP A 117 3.06 9.20 17.49
C ASP A 117 2.05 10.23 16.96
N GLU A 118 1.12 10.66 17.82
CA GLU A 118 0.07 11.60 17.45
C GLU A 118 0.61 12.97 17.00
N ASN A 119 1.76 13.43 17.51
CA ASN A 119 2.33 14.71 17.08
C ASN A 119 2.81 14.61 15.62
N THR A 120 3.58 13.57 15.31
CA THR A 120 4.08 13.31 13.96
C THR A 120 2.93 13.10 12.97
N LYS A 121 1.91 12.32 13.34
CA LYS A 121 0.69 12.13 12.54
C LYS A 121 -0.05 13.45 12.27
N ASN A 122 -0.26 14.27 13.29
CA ASN A 122 -0.96 15.55 13.14
C ASN A 122 -0.19 16.53 12.24
N GLN A 123 1.14 16.55 12.31
CA GLN A 123 1.97 17.34 11.40
C GLN A 123 1.83 16.89 9.94
N MET A 124 1.79 15.58 9.69
CA MET A 124 1.57 15.04 8.34
C MET A 124 0.18 15.39 7.80
N MET A 125 -0.86 15.22 8.62
CA MET A 125 -2.23 15.59 8.25
C MET A 125 -2.34 17.08 7.95
N PHE A 126 -1.71 17.92 8.78
CA PHE A 126 -1.66 19.36 8.56
C PHE A 126 -0.98 19.70 7.23
N TYR A 127 0.18 19.12 6.95
CA TYR A 127 0.88 19.32 5.67
C TYR A 127 0.00 18.97 4.46
N HIS A 128 -0.69 17.83 4.50
CA HIS A 128 -1.59 17.40 3.43
C HIS A 128 -2.81 18.32 3.26
N SER A 129 -3.35 18.84 4.36
CA SER A 129 -4.47 19.80 4.31
C SER A 129 -4.13 21.09 3.57
N GLN A 130 -2.85 21.48 3.55
CA GLN A 130 -2.39 22.66 2.81
C GLN A 130 -2.31 22.43 1.30
N GLN A 131 -2.34 21.17 0.83
CA GLN A 131 -2.15 20.83 -0.58
C GLN A 131 -3.46 20.77 -1.38
N SER A 132 -4.62 21.06 -0.78
CA SER A 132 -5.93 20.99 -1.44
C SER A 132 -6.22 19.63 -2.11
N LEU A 133 -5.67 18.55 -1.57
CA LEU A 133 -5.89 17.18 -2.06
C LEU A 133 -7.21 16.64 -1.48
N ASP A 134 -8.04 15.98 -2.30
CA ASP A 134 -9.23 15.27 -1.81
C ASP A 134 -8.83 13.90 -1.24
N LEU A 135 -8.51 13.91 0.06
CA LEU A 135 -8.02 12.75 0.79
C LEU A 135 -9.07 12.21 1.75
N LYS A 136 -9.22 10.89 1.80
CA LYS A 136 -9.89 10.19 2.90
C LYS A 136 -8.83 9.56 3.80
N TYR A 137 -8.67 10.09 5.00
CA TYR A 137 -7.83 9.48 6.03
C TYR A 137 -8.46 8.18 6.52
N LEU A 138 -7.62 7.18 6.78
CA LEU A 138 -8.04 5.86 7.24
C LEU A 138 -7.55 5.61 8.66
N THR A 139 -8.41 5.01 9.47
CA THR A 139 -8.03 4.42 10.75
C THR A 139 -7.33 3.07 10.55
N LEU A 140 -6.54 2.64 11.54
CA LEU A 140 -5.92 1.32 11.51
C LEU A 140 -6.97 0.20 11.42
N GLU A 141 -8.10 0.37 12.10
CA GLU A 141 -9.21 -0.58 12.07
C GLU A 141 -9.82 -0.71 10.66
N GLU A 142 -10.04 0.40 9.96
CA GLU A 142 -10.52 0.38 8.56
C GLU A 142 -9.55 -0.37 7.63
N ILE A 143 -8.24 -0.19 7.81
CA ILE A 143 -7.22 -0.89 7.01
C ILE A 143 -7.24 -2.39 7.31
N ILE A 144 -7.30 -2.78 8.58
CA ILE A 144 -7.33 -4.19 8.99
C ILE A 144 -8.61 -4.87 8.49
N HIS A 145 -9.75 -4.19 8.56
CA HIS A 145 -11.02 -4.70 8.06
C HIS A 145 -10.96 -4.89 6.53
N ALA A 146 -10.48 -3.90 5.78
CA ALA A 146 -10.29 -4.02 4.33
C ALA A 146 -9.28 -5.13 3.96
N ALA A 147 -8.23 -5.31 4.75
CA ALA A 147 -7.26 -6.40 4.58
C ALA A 147 -7.86 -7.80 4.78
N ALA A 148 -8.83 -7.95 5.69
CA ALA A 148 -9.51 -9.23 5.92
C ALA A 148 -10.34 -9.66 4.69
N ALA A 149 -11.00 -8.71 4.03
CA ALA A 149 -11.78 -8.95 2.82
C ALA A 149 -10.94 -9.40 1.60
N ALA A 150 -9.61 -9.32 1.67
CA ALA A 150 -8.71 -9.85 0.63
C ALA A 150 -8.37 -11.34 0.80
N LYS A 151 -8.72 -11.96 1.94
CA LYS A 151 -8.45 -13.36 2.23
C LYS A 151 -9.61 -14.30 1.90
N GLU A 152 -10.80 -13.72 1.72
CA GLU A 152 -12.04 -14.38 1.31
C GLU A 152 -12.18 -14.36 -0.21
#